data_AF-A0A0G2E7S3-F1
#
_entry.id   AF-A0A0G2E7S3-F1
#
_cell.length_a   1.000
_cell.length_b   1.000
_cell.length_c   1.000
_cell.angle_alpha   90.00
_cell.angle_beta   90.00
_cell.angle_gamma   90.00
#
_symmetry.space_group_name_H-M   'P 1'
#
loop_
_entity.id
_entity.type
_entity.pdbx_description
1 polymer ?
#
loop_
_entity_poly.entity_id
_entity_poly.type
_entity_poly.pdbx_seq_one_letter_code
_entity_poly.pdbx_strand_id
1 'polypeptide(L)'
;MRPFILAPLFALGLFVLYKAVTIWLIRRRNAQEARRRGCLPPPSLPLKGFLGFGTLIESVRATKPERGPQYVVETLNKELGKDVHTCKVPISDYELTITRDPVNVQAMLATQSYDWDVGQNRLESWKPLFGPGVFVSRGESWKHYRALVRPQFARDQINDLDLIERHVQQLFKALDQQRDRTKEKEIWTRDLDLYPYFANLTLDVNTELLYGYSVHSQNPSERFELPYLPGHAPPDHEHIGHHIHAGKEYIETRGALWKYRWLLPTREGDRHCEAVQRYANYFVQLRLTQGEKYLSSLPRHLNATQDRFVLLNELARHTQNPSELRGETLNILLAGRDASAAFLGWIFYFLSRHPAVFSKLRSQILELYGPYTASKPITSQSLRSLAHLPYLTAIINETIRIAPVIPLNERVALNDTTLPRGGGPDHQSPIFIPKGQQVLIPTYALQQRSDLWGPDVNQFKPERWENRKFGFEFIPFGGGVRQCLGQQFARTVAAYVVVRVCQRFDVFEAVREEGEEETGLRFHHTIENRSGRGTWVRLRLEGV
;
A
#
# COMPACT_ATOMS: atom_id res chain seq x y z
N MET A 1 18.58 55.11 5.70
CA MET A 1 17.66 54.13 5.08
C MET A 1 18.24 53.37 3.89
N ARG A 2 19.09 53.95 3.02
CA ARG A 2 19.71 53.23 1.87
C ARG A 2 20.62 52.01 2.20
N PRO A 3 21.48 52.02 3.23
CA PRO A 3 22.36 50.87 3.50
C PRO A 3 21.62 49.62 4.02
N PHE A 4 20.45 49.79 4.64
CA PHE A 4 19.63 48.68 5.15
C PHE A 4 18.92 47.88 4.05
N ILE A 5 18.77 48.43 2.84
CA ILE A 5 18.17 47.74 1.68
C ILE A 5 19.26 47.12 0.79
N LEU A 6 20.42 47.77 0.69
CA LEU A 6 21.54 47.30 -0.13
C LEU A 6 22.21 46.04 0.41
N ALA A 7 22.38 45.92 1.73
CA ALA A 7 23.01 44.74 2.33
C ALA A 7 22.21 43.43 2.10
N PRO A 8 20.87 43.38 2.29
CA PRO A 8 20.06 42.22 1.93
C PRO A 8 20.11 41.86 0.45
N LEU A 9 20.07 42.85 -0.45
CA LEU A 9 20.15 42.63 -1.89
C LEU A 9 21.51 42.07 -2.31
N PHE A 10 22.60 42.56 -1.71
CA PHE A 10 23.94 42.04 -1.94
C PHE A 10 24.09 40.60 -1.40
N ALA A 11 23.57 40.33 -0.20
CA ALA A 11 23.54 38.98 0.36
C ALA A 11 22.74 38.01 -0.51
N LEU A 12 21.59 38.44 -1.04
CA LEU A 12 20.79 37.67 -1.99
C LEU A 12 21.57 37.41 -3.29
N GLY A 13 22.26 38.42 -3.83
CA GLY A 13 23.12 38.28 -5.01
C GLY A 13 24.24 37.26 -4.81
N LEU A 14 24.95 37.33 -3.67
CA LEU A 14 25.99 36.35 -3.30
C LEU A 14 25.40 34.94 -3.13
N PHE A 15 24.23 34.81 -2.51
CA PHE A 15 23.56 33.53 -2.36
C PHE A 15 23.16 32.92 -3.71
N VAL A 16 22.60 33.72 -4.62
CA VAL A 16 22.25 33.29 -5.98
C VAL A 16 23.49 32.86 -6.75
N LEU A 17 24.58 33.66 -6.68
CA LEU A 17 25.85 33.31 -7.32
C LEU A 17 26.43 32.01 -6.75
N TYR A 18 26.47 31.87 -5.43
CA TYR A 18 26.91 30.65 -4.75
C TYR A 18 26.11 29.43 -5.22
N LYS A 19 24.78 29.54 -5.29
CA LYS A 19 23.91 28.46 -5.81
C LYS A 19 24.20 28.13 -7.27
N ALA A 20 24.33 29.15 -8.12
CA ALA A 20 24.65 28.96 -9.54
C ALA A 20 25.99 28.25 -9.74
N VAL A 21 27.04 28.70 -9.04
CA VAL A 21 28.38 28.08 -9.08
C VAL A 21 28.33 26.65 -8.54
N THR A 22 27.64 26.42 -7.43
CA THR A 22 27.49 25.08 -6.85
C THR A 22 26.79 24.12 -7.81
N ILE A 23 25.68 24.55 -8.43
CA ILE A 23 24.96 23.75 -9.43
C ILE A 23 25.86 23.45 -10.63
N TRP A 24 26.62 24.43 -11.11
CA TRP A 24 27.54 24.25 -12.23
C TRP A 24 28.64 23.24 -11.90
N LEU A 25 29.26 23.34 -10.73
CA LEU A 25 30.28 22.39 -10.26
C LEU A 25 29.73 20.97 -10.14
N ILE A 26 28.53 20.82 -9.55
CA ILE A 26 27.85 19.53 -9.42
C ILE A 26 27.56 18.94 -10.81
N ARG A 27 27.00 19.73 -11.73
CA ARG A 27 26.72 19.28 -13.11
C ARG A 27 27.99 18.85 -13.83
N ARG A 28 29.08 19.59 -13.67
CA ARG A 28 30.38 19.25 -14.27
C ARG A 28 30.93 17.94 -13.71
N ARG A 29 30.93 17.76 -12.39
CA ARG A 29 31.33 16.50 -11.73
C ARG A 29 30.48 15.33 -12.22
N ASN A 30 29.16 15.49 -12.23
CA ASN A 30 28.23 14.44 -12.65
C ASN A 30 28.44 14.08 -14.13
N ALA A 31 28.70 15.05 -15.01
CA ALA A 31 29.00 14.80 -16.41
C ALA A 31 30.33 14.06 -16.61
N GLN A 32 31.35 14.38 -15.80
CA GLN A 32 32.63 13.65 -15.82
C GLN A 32 32.44 12.20 -15.35
N GLU A 33 31.69 11.99 -14.27
CA GLU A 33 31.44 10.65 -13.75
C GLU A 33 30.57 9.81 -14.69
N ALA A 34 29.57 10.42 -15.32
CA ALA A 34 28.78 9.79 -16.36
C ALA A 34 29.67 9.30 -17.53
N ARG A 35 30.60 10.14 -18.02
CA ARG A 35 31.55 9.75 -19.07
C ARG A 35 32.47 8.61 -18.64
N ARG A 36 32.99 8.66 -17.41
CA ARG A 36 33.84 7.58 -16.86
C ARG A 36 33.14 6.23 -16.83
N ARG A 37 31.83 6.23 -16.59
CA ARG A 37 30.99 5.03 -16.53
C ARG A 37 30.31 4.66 -17.85
N GLY A 38 30.69 5.31 -18.96
CA GLY A 38 30.07 5.06 -20.27
C GLY A 38 28.57 5.37 -20.32
N CYS A 39 28.09 6.24 -19.43
CA CYS A 39 26.68 6.58 -19.36
C CYS A 39 26.31 7.66 -20.38
N LEU A 40 25.14 7.50 -20.99
CA LEU A 40 24.53 8.49 -21.88
C LEU A 40 23.35 9.18 -21.18
N PRO A 41 23.00 10.42 -21.57
CA PRO A 41 21.89 11.12 -20.96
C PRO A 41 20.55 10.44 -21.33
N PRO A 42 19.61 10.30 -20.37
CA PRO A 42 18.22 9.94 -20.69
C PRO A 42 17.44 11.14 -21.23
N PRO A 43 16.28 10.89 -21.88
CA PRO A 43 15.33 11.94 -22.20
C PRO A 43 14.81 12.63 -20.94
N SER A 44 14.38 13.89 -21.06
CA SER A 44 13.85 14.68 -19.95
C SER A 44 12.48 15.24 -20.31
N LEU A 45 11.56 15.22 -19.34
CA LEU A 45 10.30 15.96 -19.48
C LEU A 45 10.57 17.47 -19.60
N PRO A 46 9.70 18.21 -20.32
CA PRO A 46 9.81 19.65 -20.42
C PRO A 46 9.59 20.30 -19.05
N LEU A 47 10.31 21.39 -18.80
CA LEU A 47 10.11 22.20 -17.60
C LEU A 47 8.76 22.93 -17.69
N LYS A 48 7.86 22.72 -16.73
CA LYS A 48 6.53 23.34 -16.73
C LYS A 48 6.37 24.38 -15.64
N GLY A 49 5.66 25.46 -15.96
CA GLY A 49 5.33 26.54 -15.02
C GLY A 49 6.55 27.33 -14.54
N PHE A 50 6.35 28.22 -13.57
CA PHE A 50 7.43 29.02 -13.01
C PHE A 50 8.46 28.13 -12.30
N LEU A 51 9.71 28.21 -12.74
CA LEU A 51 10.86 27.43 -12.26
C LEU A 51 10.71 25.90 -12.30
N GLY A 52 9.66 25.31 -12.89
CA GLY A 52 9.44 23.86 -12.86
C GLY A 52 8.47 23.36 -11.79
N PHE A 53 7.79 24.26 -11.07
CA PHE A 53 6.73 23.87 -10.14
C PHE A 53 5.45 23.39 -10.83
N GLY A 54 5.29 23.65 -12.14
CA GLY A 54 4.13 23.22 -12.91
C GLY A 54 3.93 21.71 -12.86
N THR A 55 4.99 20.92 -13.00
CA THR A 55 4.93 19.44 -12.92
C THR A 55 4.45 18.97 -11.55
N LEU A 56 4.92 19.59 -10.47
CA LEU A 56 4.48 19.29 -9.10
C LEU A 56 2.99 19.63 -8.91
N ILE A 57 2.58 20.81 -9.38
CA ILE A 57 1.18 21.27 -9.29
C ILE A 57 0.26 20.37 -10.11
N GLU A 58 0.64 20.00 -11.33
CA GLU A 58 -0.14 19.10 -12.19
C GLU A 58 -0.25 17.71 -11.54
N SER A 59 0.84 17.16 -11.00
CA SER A 59 0.84 15.88 -10.30
C SER A 59 -0.08 15.89 -9.07
N VAL A 60 -0.05 16.95 -8.25
CA VAL A 60 -0.94 17.12 -7.09
C VAL A 60 -2.39 17.38 -7.53
N ARG A 61 -2.63 18.03 -8.66
CA ARG A 61 -3.98 18.22 -9.20
C ARG A 61 -4.55 16.92 -9.77
N ALA A 62 -3.72 16.04 -10.33
CA ALA A 62 -4.14 14.77 -10.92
C ALA A 62 -4.62 13.73 -9.90
N THR A 63 -4.33 13.91 -8.60
CA THR A 63 -4.94 13.09 -7.54
C THR A 63 -6.41 13.44 -7.30
N LYS A 64 -6.82 14.70 -7.52
CA LYS A 64 -8.21 15.16 -7.34
C LYS A 64 -9.24 14.44 -8.24
N PRO A 65 -9.00 14.22 -9.55
CA PRO A 65 -9.89 13.42 -10.39
C PRO A 65 -9.69 11.91 -10.23
N GLU A 66 -8.90 11.45 -9.23
CA GLU A 66 -8.62 10.03 -8.99
C GLU A 66 -7.94 9.35 -10.19
N ARG A 67 -7.03 10.08 -10.84
CA ARG A 67 -6.30 9.63 -12.04
C ARG A 67 -4.79 9.69 -11.88
N GLY A 68 -4.28 9.74 -10.65
CA GLY A 68 -2.85 9.90 -10.37
C GLY A 68 -1.97 8.90 -11.14
N PRO A 69 -2.20 7.57 -11.03
CA PRO A 69 -1.42 6.57 -11.76
C PRO A 69 -1.53 6.70 -13.29
N GLN A 70 -2.71 6.98 -13.83
CA GLN A 70 -2.94 7.16 -15.27
C GLN A 70 -2.27 8.42 -15.79
N TYR A 71 -2.32 9.51 -15.03
CA TYR A 71 -1.68 10.77 -15.38
C TYR A 71 -0.18 10.61 -15.63
N VAL A 72 0.50 9.77 -14.84
CA VAL A 72 1.92 9.46 -15.06
C VAL A 72 2.11 8.76 -16.41
N VAL A 73 1.28 7.77 -16.74
CA VAL A 73 1.35 7.06 -18.03
C VAL A 73 1.08 7.99 -19.20
N GLU A 74 -0.01 8.76 -19.11
CA GLU A 74 -0.44 9.71 -20.13
C GLU A 74 0.61 10.79 -20.39
N THR A 75 1.17 11.37 -19.32
CA THR A 75 2.22 12.38 -19.42
C THR A 75 3.48 11.82 -20.07
N LEU A 76 3.96 10.65 -19.63
CA LEU A 76 5.15 10.03 -20.22
C LEU A 76 4.93 9.72 -21.70
N ASN A 77 3.79 9.11 -22.04
CA ASN A 77 3.48 8.73 -23.42
C ASN A 77 3.29 9.95 -24.32
N LYS A 78 2.64 11.02 -23.82
CA LYS A 78 2.40 12.25 -24.59
C LYS A 78 3.68 13.03 -24.84
N GLU A 79 4.50 13.22 -23.82
CA GLU A 79 5.65 14.12 -23.89
C GLU A 79 6.90 13.44 -24.49
N LEU A 80 7.07 12.12 -24.27
CA LEU A 80 8.29 11.39 -24.66
C LEU A 80 8.03 10.21 -25.60
N GLY A 81 6.77 9.79 -25.78
CA GLY A 81 6.42 8.61 -26.55
C GLY A 81 6.28 7.34 -25.71
N LYS A 82 5.52 6.37 -26.24
CA LYS A 82 5.17 5.12 -25.56
C LYS A 82 6.37 4.20 -25.28
N ASP A 83 7.42 4.29 -26.11
CA ASP A 83 8.60 3.41 -26.06
C ASP A 83 9.71 3.97 -25.14
N VAL A 84 9.48 5.15 -24.53
CA VAL A 84 10.38 5.69 -23.51
C VAL A 84 10.00 5.15 -22.15
N HIS A 85 10.93 4.42 -21.53
CA HIS A 85 10.70 3.76 -20.25
C HIS A 85 11.55 4.31 -19.10
N THR A 86 12.46 5.23 -19.35
CA THR A 86 13.24 5.90 -18.30
C THR A 86 13.49 7.35 -18.71
N CYS A 87 13.23 8.29 -17.80
CA CYS A 87 13.40 9.72 -18.09
C CYS A 87 13.73 10.52 -16.83
N LYS A 88 14.20 11.75 -17.04
CA LYS A 88 14.37 12.77 -16.02
C LYS A 88 13.14 13.66 -15.92
N VAL A 89 12.82 14.08 -14.71
CA VAL A 89 11.72 14.99 -14.40
C VAL A 89 12.28 16.14 -13.58
N PRO A 90 12.52 17.31 -14.21
CA PRO A 90 12.98 18.48 -13.49
C PRO A 90 11.82 19.06 -12.66
N ILE A 91 12.08 19.30 -11.37
CA ILE A 91 11.13 19.95 -10.45
C ILE A 91 11.87 21.04 -9.69
N SER A 92 11.67 22.30 -10.05
CA SER A 92 12.29 23.43 -9.35
C SER A 92 13.82 23.26 -9.24
N ASP A 93 14.36 23.21 -8.02
CA ASP A 93 15.78 23.05 -7.72
C ASP A 93 16.22 21.57 -7.53
N TYR A 94 15.43 20.59 -7.98
CA TYR A 94 15.83 19.16 -8.00
C TYR A 94 15.33 18.43 -9.24
N GLU A 95 15.80 17.19 -9.40
CA GLU A 95 15.44 16.32 -10.51
C GLU A 95 15.11 14.92 -9.99
N LEU A 96 14.03 14.34 -10.50
CA LEU A 96 13.67 12.95 -10.29
C LEU A 96 14.03 12.13 -11.52
N THR A 97 14.37 10.87 -11.32
CA THR A 97 14.36 9.88 -12.40
C THR A 97 13.10 9.04 -12.27
N ILE A 98 12.40 8.79 -13.37
CA ILE A 98 11.30 7.83 -13.42
C ILE A 98 11.75 6.66 -14.29
N THR A 99 11.50 5.42 -13.85
CA THR A 99 11.70 4.23 -14.67
C THR A 99 10.54 3.25 -14.57
N ARG A 100 10.04 2.84 -15.74
CA ARG A 100 9.13 1.71 -15.94
C ARG A 100 9.82 0.57 -16.73
N ASP A 101 11.15 0.50 -16.70
CA ASP A 101 11.94 -0.57 -17.34
C ASP A 101 12.24 -1.71 -16.34
N PRO A 102 11.80 -2.96 -16.58
CA PRO A 102 12.06 -4.10 -15.71
C PRO A 102 13.54 -4.34 -15.39
N VAL A 103 14.46 -4.05 -16.31
CA VAL A 103 15.91 -4.23 -16.10
C VAL A 103 16.43 -3.22 -15.08
N ASN A 104 15.95 -1.99 -15.15
CA ASN A 104 16.27 -0.95 -14.17
C ASN A 104 15.65 -1.27 -12.80
N VAL A 105 14.43 -1.80 -12.79
CA VAL A 105 13.77 -2.27 -11.55
C VAL A 105 14.55 -3.42 -10.92
N GLN A 106 14.98 -4.41 -11.72
CA GLN A 106 15.83 -5.51 -11.28
C GLN A 106 17.17 -5.01 -10.73
N ALA A 107 17.79 -4.03 -11.39
CA ALA A 107 19.03 -3.43 -10.91
C ALA A 107 18.85 -2.82 -9.51
N MET A 108 17.84 -1.97 -9.33
CA MET A 108 17.59 -1.32 -8.06
C MET A 108 17.20 -2.27 -6.93
N LEU A 109 16.43 -3.31 -7.25
CA LEU A 109 15.83 -4.18 -6.24
C LEU A 109 16.64 -5.45 -5.99
N ALA A 110 17.49 -5.88 -6.91
CA ALA A 110 18.23 -7.13 -6.78
C ALA A 110 19.72 -6.96 -7.09
N THR A 111 20.11 -6.72 -8.34
CA THR A 111 21.52 -6.89 -8.74
C THR A 111 22.45 -5.79 -8.24
N GLN A 112 21.92 -4.60 -7.94
CA GLN A 112 22.66 -3.46 -7.37
C GLN A 112 22.01 -2.97 -6.06
N SER A 113 21.24 -3.81 -5.36
CA SER A 113 20.37 -3.36 -4.26
C SER A 113 21.09 -2.67 -3.10
N TYR A 114 22.38 -2.89 -2.92
CA TYR A 114 23.21 -2.25 -1.89
C TYR A 114 23.45 -0.75 -2.14
N ASP A 115 23.26 -0.27 -3.38
CA ASP A 115 23.37 1.15 -3.73
C ASP A 115 22.07 1.92 -3.49
N TRP A 116 21.00 1.26 -3.05
CA TRP A 116 19.66 1.83 -3.02
C TRP A 116 19.00 1.71 -1.65
N ASP A 117 18.34 2.78 -1.21
CA ASP A 117 17.48 2.74 -0.03
C ASP A 117 16.23 3.61 -0.24
N VAL A 118 15.31 3.64 0.72
CA VAL A 118 14.26 4.66 0.77
C VAL A 118 14.87 6.03 1.08
N GLY A 119 14.19 7.11 0.67
CA GLY A 119 14.70 8.48 0.83
C GLY A 119 14.56 9.03 2.25
N GLN A 120 15.45 9.95 2.65
CA GLN A 120 15.33 10.70 3.91
C GLN A 120 13.99 11.45 4.02
N ASN A 121 13.54 12.00 2.89
CA ASN A 121 12.29 12.77 2.85
C ASN A 121 11.06 11.89 3.07
N ARG A 122 11.10 10.60 2.72
CA ARG A 122 10.04 9.65 3.09
C ARG A 122 9.95 9.50 4.60
N LEU A 123 11.08 9.24 5.25
CA LEU A 123 11.15 9.16 6.71
C LEU A 123 10.57 10.43 7.35
N GLU A 124 11.00 11.61 6.91
CA GLU A 124 10.55 12.89 7.48
C GLU A 124 9.08 13.23 7.19
N SER A 125 8.52 12.69 6.10
CA SER A 125 7.12 12.88 5.74
C SER A 125 6.20 11.93 6.51
N TRP A 126 6.62 10.67 6.69
CA TRP A 126 5.78 9.61 7.25
C TRP A 126 5.95 9.41 8.76
N LYS A 127 7.08 9.86 9.34
CA LYS A 127 7.39 9.72 10.78
C LYS A 127 6.27 10.21 11.72
N PRO A 128 5.53 11.31 11.45
CA PRO A 128 4.45 11.74 12.34
C PRO A 128 3.41 10.65 12.61
N LEU A 129 3.00 9.92 11.56
CA LEU A 129 2.00 8.86 11.67
C LEU A 129 2.62 7.51 12.08
N PHE A 130 3.67 7.09 11.38
CA PHE A 130 4.25 5.75 11.54
C PHE A 130 5.14 5.61 12.79
N GLY A 131 5.70 6.71 13.31
CA GLY A 131 6.79 6.63 14.28
C GLY A 131 8.05 5.99 13.68
N PRO A 132 9.07 5.65 14.51
CA PRO A 132 10.19 4.83 14.04
C PRO A 132 9.72 3.42 13.71
N GLY A 133 10.23 2.81 12.64
CA GLY A 133 10.01 1.40 12.39
C GLY A 133 10.37 0.91 10.99
N VAL A 134 10.02 -0.34 10.67
CA VAL A 134 10.50 -1.04 9.46
C VAL A 134 10.16 -0.35 8.12
N PHE A 135 9.06 0.42 8.01
CA PHE A 135 8.69 1.07 6.73
C PHE A 135 9.44 2.37 6.47
N VAL A 136 9.74 3.13 7.52
CA VAL A 136 10.34 4.48 7.39
C VAL A 136 11.85 4.50 7.61
N SER A 137 12.39 3.53 8.35
CA SER A 137 13.80 3.52 8.75
C SER A 137 14.74 3.20 7.59
N ARG A 138 16.02 3.55 7.77
CA ARG A 138 17.11 3.44 6.78
C ARG A 138 18.35 2.77 7.37
N GLY A 139 19.21 2.23 6.52
CA GLY A 139 20.50 1.66 6.94
C GLY A 139 20.39 0.64 8.09
N GLU A 140 21.27 0.76 9.09
CA GLU A 140 21.34 -0.17 10.23
C GLU A 140 20.07 -0.17 11.09
N SER A 141 19.42 0.97 11.31
CA SER A 141 18.15 1.03 12.05
C SER A 141 17.06 0.21 11.35
N TRP A 142 17.01 0.25 10.02
CA TRP A 142 16.08 -0.61 9.28
C TRP A 142 16.41 -2.09 9.39
N LYS A 143 17.70 -2.47 9.35
CA LYS A 143 18.11 -3.88 9.52
C LYS A 143 17.67 -4.41 10.89
N HIS A 144 17.86 -3.61 11.95
CA HIS A 144 17.40 -3.93 13.30
C HIS A 144 15.89 -4.18 13.35
N TYR A 145 15.09 -3.21 12.92
CA TYR A 145 13.63 -3.33 12.92
C TYR A 145 13.13 -4.50 12.07
N ARG A 146 13.73 -4.71 10.89
CA ARG A 146 13.38 -5.84 10.03
C ARG A 146 13.74 -7.18 10.67
N ALA A 147 14.84 -7.27 11.40
CA ALA A 147 15.23 -8.48 12.12
C ALA A 147 14.25 -8.81 13.27
N LEU A 148 13.66 -7.81 13.92
CA LEU A 148 12.62 -8.01 14.94
C LEU A 148 11.31 -8.55 14.35
N VAL A 149 10.88 -7.98 13.23
CA VAL A 149 9.55 -8.26 12.64
C VAL A 149 9.53 -9.47 11.71
N ARG A 150 10.58 -9.67 10.90
CA ARG A 150 10.62 -10.73 9.87
C ARG A 150 10.33 -12.14 10.42
N PRO A 151 10.90 -12.58 11.57
CA PRO A 151 10.63 -13.91 12.11
C PRO A 151 9.15 -14.14 12.42
N GLN A 152 8.42 -13.07 12.75
CA GLN A 152 7.01 -13.18 13.10
C GLN A 152 6.17 -13.52 11.85
N PHE A 153 6.51 -12.97 10.69
CA PHE A 153 5.87 -13.28 9.39
C PHE A 153 6.27 -14.60 8.75
N ALA A 154 7.29 -15.28 9.29
CA ALA A 154 7.65 -16.64 8.87
C ALA A 154 6.86 -17.72 9.61
N ARG A 155 6.11 -17.36 10.66
CA ARG A 155 5.35 -18.28 11.49
C ARG A 155 4.02 -18.65 10.84
N ASP A 156 3.66 -19.93 10.90
CA ASP A 156 2.33 -20.42 10.48
C ASP A 156 1.21 -19.69 11.24
N GLN A 157 1.45 -19.31 12.49
CA GLN A 157 0.48 -18.63 13.36
C GLN A 157 0.07 -17.23 12.89
N ILE A 158 0.81 -16.57 11.99
CA ILE A 158 0.33 -15.32 11.39
C ILE A 158 -0.84 -15.56 10.44
N ASN A 159 -0.97 -16.77 9.89
CA ASN A 159 -2.13 -17.17 9.10
C ASN A 159 -3.19 -17.84 10.00
N ASP A 160 -3.53 -17.23 11.13
CA ASP A 160 -4.62 -17.69 12.00
C ASP A 160 -5.96 -17.50 11.28
N LEU A 161 -6.47 -18.60 10.73
CA LEU A 161 -7.72 -18.60 9.96
C LEU A 161 -8.94 -18.60 10.84
N ASP A 162 -8.83 -19.08 12.08
CA ASP A 162 -9.94 -18.99 13.02
C ASP A 162 -10.16 -17.53 13.40
N LEU A 163 -9.08 -16.74 13.55
CA LEU A 163 -9.16 -15.29 13.70
C LEU A 163 -9.83 -14.65 12.49
N ILE A 164 -9.37 -14.96 11.28
CA ILE A 164 -9.96 -14.39 10.06
C ILE A 164 -11.43 -14.78 9.94
N GLU A 165 -11.79 -16.03 10.19
CA GLU A 165 -13.17 -16.51 10.16
C GLU A 165 -14.07 -15.77 11.14
N ARG A 166 -13.63 -15.59 12.40
CA ARG A 166 -14.42 -14.85 13.39
C ARG A 166 -14.80 -13.48 12.85
N HIS A 167 -13.86 -12.76 12.25
CA HIS A 167 -14.15 -11.44 11.67
C HIS A 167 -14.90 -11.49 10.33
N VAL A 168 -14.74 -12.55 9.52
CA VAL A 168 -15.58 -12.79 8.34
C VAL A 168 -17.04 -13.03 8.74
N GLN A 169 -17.30 -13.73 9.84
CA GLN A 169 -18.66 -13.86 10.37
C GLN A 169 -19.22 -12.50 10.82
N GLN A 170 -18.40 -11.62 11.39
CA GLN A 170 -18.82 -10.24 11.72
C GLN A 170 -19.12 -9.41 10.48
N LEU A 171 -18.30 -9.53 9.43
CA LEU A 171 -18.58 -8.95 8.10
C LEU A 171 -19.93 -9.44 7.58
N PHE A 172 -20.19 -10.74 7.63
CA PHE A 172 -21.43 -11.30 7.15
C PHE A 172 -22.66 -10.84 7.94
N LYS A 173 -22.57 -10.75 9.27
CA LYS A 173 -23.63 -10.13 10.09
C LYS A 173 -23.91 -8.69 9.65
N ALA A 174 -22.86 -7.90 9.37
CA ALA A 174 -23.01 -6.53 8.90
C ALA A 174 -23.68 -6.47 7.51
N LEU A 175 -23.34 -7.38 6.59
CA LEU A 175 -23.98 -7.51 5.28
C LEU A 175 -25.44 -7.99 5.38
N ASP A 176 -25.77 -8.87 6.33
CA ASP A 176 -27.14 -9.33 6.56
C ASP A 176 -28.08 -8.20 6.99
N GLN A 177 -27.56 -7.19 7.68
CA GLN A 177 -28.32 -5.99 8.04
C GLN A 177 -28.68 -5.14 6.80
N GLN A 178 -28.03 -5.39 5.66
CA GLN A 178 -28.26 -4.71 4.38
C GLN A 178 -29.25 -5.47 3.49
N ARG A 179 -29.89 -6.54 3.97
CA ARG A 179 -30.87 -7.30 3.17
C ARG A 179 -32.03 -6.41 2.71
N ASP A 180 -32.35 -6.49 1.43
CA ASP A 180 -33.55 -5.91 0.86
C ASP A 180 -34.76 -6.76 1.26
N ARG A 181 -35.60 -6.20 2.14
CA ARG A 181 -36.78 -6.88 2.68
C ARG A 181 -37.99 -6.83 1.76
N THR A 182 -37.89 -6.22 0.59
CA THR A 182 -38.99 -6.09 -0.37
C THR A 182 -39.11 -7.29 -1.32
N LYS A 183 -38.06 -8.11 -1.46
CA LYS A 183 -38.03 -9.29 -2.32
C LYS A 183 -38.23 -10.57 -1.50
N GLU A 184 -39.42 -11.18 -1.59
CA GLU A 184 -39.78 -12.36 -0.78
C GLU A 184 -39.16 -13.68 -1.30
N LYS A 185 -38.88 -13.79 -2.61
CA LYS A 185 -38.42 -15.05 -3.24
C LYS A 185 -36.90 -15.17 -3.38
N GLU A 186 -36.17 -14.05 -3.44
CA GLU A 186 -34.71 -14.00 -3.55
C GLU A 186 -34.16 -13.04 -2.51
N ILE A 187 -33.24 -13.50 -1.65
CA ILE A 187 -32.64 -12.67 -0.62
C ILE A 187 -31.46 -11.91 -1.24
N TRP A 188 -31.68 -10.64 -1.55
CA TRP A 188 -30.66 -9.71 -2.02
C TRP A 188 -30.23 -8.75 -0.92
N THR A 189 -29.02 -8.20 -1.03
CA THR A 189 -28.68 -6.94 -0.34
C THR A 189 -29.22 -5.74 -1.11
N ARG A 190 -29.41 -4.61 -0.42
CA ARG A 190 -29.46 -3.30 -1.06
C ARG A 190 -28.14 -2.98 -1.76
N ASP A 191 -28.17 -1.96 -2.61
CA ASP A 191 -26.96 -1.38 -3.20
C ASP A 191 -26.03 -0.91 -2.07
N LEU A 192 -24.80 -1.40 -2.06
CA LEU A 192 -23.82 -1.05 -1.04
C LEU A 192 -22.41 -1.00 -1.61
N ASP A 193 -21.57 -0.10 -1.07
CA ASP A 193 -20.13 -0.11 -1.29
C ASP A 193 -19.46 -1.11 -0.35
N LEU A 194 -18.74 -2.09 -0.90
CA LEU A 194 -18.01 -3.09 -0.11
C LEU A 194 -16.72 -2.56 0.54
N TYR A 195 -16.13 -1.46 0.05
CA TYR A 195 -14.85 -0.99 0.55
C TYR A 195 -14.85 -0.66 2.06
N PRO A 196 -15.84 0.07 2.62
CA PRO A 196 -15.92 0.32 4.06
C PRO A 196 -15.98 -0.97 4.90
N TYR A 197 -16.69 -1.99 4.42
CA TYR A 197 -16.76 -3.28 5.10
C TYR A 197 -15.40 -4.01 5.09
N PHE A 198 -14.64 -3.94 4.02
CA PHE A 198 -13.28 -4.50 3.98
C PHE A 198 -12.29 -3.70 4.83
N ALA A 199 -12.43 -2.37 4.90
CA ALA A 199 -11.63 -1.52 5.77
C ALA A 199 -11.88 -1.84 7.26
N ASN A 200 -13.13 -2.11 7.63
CA ASN A 200 -13.50 -2.53 8.98
C ASN A 200 -13.05 -3.97 9.28
N LEU A 201 -13.28 -4.92 8.36
CA LEU A 201 -12.81 -6.31 8.49
C LEU A 201 -11.30 -6.35 8.75
N THR A 202 -10.52 -5.64 7.94
CA THR A 202 -9.06 -5.66 8.04
C THR A 202 -8.57 -4.90 9.26
N LEU A 203 -9.26 -3.84 9.70
CA LEU A 203 -8.97 -3.16 10.96
C LEU A 203 -9.15 -4.10 12.15
N ASP A 204 -10.27 -4.81 12.23
CA ASP A 204 -10.57 -5.76 13.29
C ASP A 204 -9.56 -6.92 13.32
N VAL A 205 -9.30 -7.55 12.17
CA VAL A 205 -8.28 -8.60 12.01
C VAL A 205 -6.89 -8.13 12.47
N ASN A 206 -6.43 -6.97 11.99
CA ASN A 206 -5.09 -6.49 12.32
C ASN A 206 -4.99 -6.05 13.78
N THR A 207 -6.01 -5.39 14.34
CA THR A 207 -5.94 -4.97 15.75
C THR A 207 -5.96 -6.16 16.70
N GLU A 208 -6.76 -7.20 16.42
CA GLU A 208 -6.73 -8.43 17.21
C GLU A 208 -5.40 -9.17 17.06
N LEU A 209 -4.86 -9.29 15.84
CA LEU A 209 -3.56 -9.93 15.59
C LEU A 209 -2.41 -9.20 16.32
N LEU A 210 -2.46 -7.87 16.34
CA LEU A 210 -1.38 -7.05 16.89
C LEU A 210 -1.44 -6.92 18.41
N TYR A 211 -2.63 -6.69 18.95
CA TYR A 211 -2.84 -6.31 20.34
C TYR A 211 -3.68 -7.33 21.13
N GLY A 212 -4.24 -8.35 20.49
CA GLY A 212 -5.19 -9.27 21.13
C GLY A 212 -6.58 -8.68 21.36
N TYR A 213 -6.81 -7.41 20.96
CA TYR A 213 -8.08 -6.70 21.06
C TYR A 213 -8.50 -6.23 19.67
N SER A 214 -9.66 -6.69 19.21
CA SER A 214 -10.32 -6.13 18.04
C SER A 214 -10.97 -4.79 18.39
N VAL A 215 -11.01 -3.88 17.42
CA VAL A 215 -11.81 -2.64 17.50
C VAL A 215 -13.33 -2.93 17.44
N HIS A 216 -13.71 -4.09 16.90
CA HIS A 216 -15.09 -4.44 16.56
C HIS A 216 -15.76 -3.31 15.74
N SER A 217 -15.05 -2.82 14.74
CA SER A 217 -15.49 -1.75 13.85
C SER A 217 -16.70 -2.16 13.00
N GLN A 218 -16.88 -3.46 12.71
CA GLN A 218 -18.08 -3.95 12.04
C GLN A 218 -19.33 -3.97 12.93
N ASN A 219 -19.18 -4.32 14.21
CA ASN A 219 -20.28 -4.48 15.16
C ASN A 219 -19.92 -3.84 16.50
N PRO A 220 -20.07 -2.51 16.64
CA PRO A 220 -19.67 -1.78 17.85
C PRO A 220 -20.32 -2.26 19.15
N SER A 221 -21.50 -2.90 19.08
CA SER A 221 -22.20 -3.47 20.24
C SER A 221 -21.48 -4.67 20.87
N GLU A 222 -20.56 -5.31 20.13
CA GLU A 222 -19.75 -6.44 20.63
C GLU A 222 -18.36 -5.98 21.13
N ARG A 223 -18.11 -4.66 21.27
CA ARG A 223 -16.84 -4.13 21.78
C ARG A 223 -16.59 -4.54 23.22
N PHE A 224 -15.36 -4.98 23.51
CA PHE A 224 -14.89 -5.15 24.87
C PHE A 224 -14.56 -3.82 25.53
N GLU A 225 -14.88 -3.70 26.81
CA GLU A 225 -14.32 -2.63 27.64
C GLU A 225 -12.80 -2.80 27.76
N LEU A 226 -12.07 -1.74 27.46
CA LEU A 226 -10.62 -1.75 27.56
C LEU A 226 -10.19 -1.68 29.04
N PRO A 227 -9.16 -2.45 29.47
CA PRO A 227 -8.73 -2.45 30.87
C PRO A 227 -8.35 -1.06 31.39
N TYR A 228 -8.66 -0.77 32.65
CA TYR A 228 -8.15 0.44 33.27
C TYR A 228 -6.61 0.39 33.37
N LEU A 229 -5.96 1.45 32.90
CA LEU A 229 -4.50 1.59 32.95
C LEU A 229 -4.13 2.93 33.62
N PRO A 230 -3.50 2.91 34.81
CA PRO A 230 -3.12 4.14 35.50
C PRO A 230 -2.27 5.08 34.63
N GLY A 231 -2.66 6.36 34.61
CA GLY A 231 -1.96 7.40 33.84
C GLY A 231 -2.22 7.36 32.33
N HIS A 232 -3.07 6.46 31.83
CA HIS A 232 -3.36 6.31 30.40
C HIS A 232 -4.88 6.22 30.16
N ALA A 233 -5.46 7.27 29.59
CA ALA A 233 -6.85 7.25 29.18
C ALA A 233 -7.08 6.18 28.08
N PRO A 234 -8.24 5.50 28.06
CA PRO A 234 -8.60 4.64 26.95
C PRO A 234 -8.49 5.40 25.62
N PRO A 235 -7.89 4.81 24.59
CA PRO A 235 -7.75 5.47 23.31
C PRO A 235 -9.09 5.53 22.59
N ASP A 236 -9.22 6.47 21.65
CA ASP A 236 -10.38 6.52 20.75
C ASP A 236 -10.34 5.33 19.79
N HIS A 237 -11.00 4.24 20.18
CA HIS A 237 -11.18 3.06 19.34
C HIS A 237 -12.36 3.21 18.37
N GLU A 238 -13.26 4.16 18.58
CA GLU A 238 -14.49 4.29 17.80
C GLU A 238 -14.18 4.92 16.45
N HIS A 239 -13.34 5.95 16.45
CA HIS A 239 -12.95 6.71 15.28
C HIS A 239 -11.53 6.42 14.82
N ILE A 240 -10.87 5.37 15.36
CA ILE A 240 -9.49 5.03 14.99
C ILE A 240 -9.31 4.84 13.48
N GLY A 241 -10.30 4.22 12.82
CA GLY A 241 -10.28 4.03 11.37
C GLY A 241 -10.29 5.34 10.58
N HIS A 242 -10.99 6.36 11.10
CA HIS A 242 -11.01 7.72 10.54
C HIS A 242 -9.67 8.43 10.80
N HIS A 243 -9.13 8.37 12.01
CA HIS A 243 -7.81 8.95 12.32
C HIS A 243 -6.68 8.35 11.49
N ILE A 244 -6.70 7.02 11.24
CA ILE A 244 -5.77 6.37 10.33
C ILE A 244 -5.88 6.95 8.92
N HIS A 245 -7.10 7.05 8.38
CA HIS A 245 -7.30 7.55 7.02
C HIS A 245 -6.86 9.01 6.86
N ALA A 246 -7.33 9.91 7.73
CA ALA A 246 -6.98 11.33 7.68
C ALA A 246 -5.48 11.57 7.93
N GLY A 247 -4.89 10.82 8.87
CA GLY A 247 -3.44 10.86 9.11
C GLY A 247 -2.62 10.45 7.88
N LYS A 248 -3.12 9.48 7.10
CA LYS A 248 -2.47 9.04 5.85
C LYS A 248 -2.57 10.06 4.73
N GLU A 249 -3.73 10.66 4.50
CA GLU A 249 -3.89 11.74 3.53
C GLU A 249 -2.92 12.90 3.81
N TYR A 250 -2.76 13.22 5.10
CA TYR A 250 -1.81 14.22 5.56
C TYR A 250 -0.35 13.86 5.22
N ILE A 251 0.13 12.66 5.58
CA ILE A 251 1.53 12.27 5.28
C ILE A 251 1.79 12.03 3.80
N GLU A 252 0.78 11.64 3.02
CA GLU A 252 0.88 11.50 1.57
C GLU A 252 1.06 12.87 0.92
N THR A 253 0.25 13.86 1.33
CA THR A 253 0.41 15.25 0.88
C THR A 253 1.79 15.80 1.25
N ARG A 254 2.29 15.49 2.46
CA ARG A 254 3.68 15.83 2.85
C ARG A 254 4.70 15.16 1.95
N GLY A 255 4.49 13.88 1.61
CA GLY A 255 5.34 13.11 0.71
C GLY A 255 5.41 13.72 -0.69
N ALA A 256 4.26 14.09 -1.27
CA ALA A 256 4.16 14.74 -2.56
C ALA A 256 4.89 16.10 -2.59
N LEU A 257 4.78 16.91 -1.53
CA LEU A 257 5.52 18.17 -1.39
C LEU A 257 7.02 17.97 -1.11
N TRP A 258 7.40 16.79 -0.62
CA TRP A 258 8.77 16.35 -0.40
C TRP A 258 9.61 17.34 0.41
N LYS A 259 10.47 18.13 -0.26
CA LYS A 259 11.39 19.07 0.40
C LYS A 259 10.70 20.37 0.77
N TYR A 260 9.52 20.59 0.21
CA TYR A 260 8.64 21.71 0.50
C TYR A 260 7.51 21.34 1.47
N ARG A 261 7.55 20.15 2.07
CA ARG A 261 6.54 19.69 3.04
C ARG A 261 6.31 20.65 4.21
N TRP A 262 7.29 21.50 4.53
CA TRP A 262 7.19 22.53 5.57
C TRP A 262 6.20 23.65 5.21
N LEU A 263 5.75 23.74 3.95
CA LEU A 263 4.67 24.63 3.54
C LEU A 263 3.27 24.13 3.94
N LEU A 264 3.13 22.85 4.31
CA LEU A 264 1.84 22.27 4.64
C LEU A 264 1.43 22.65 6.07
N PRO A 265 0.21 23.19 6.30
CA PRO A 265 -0.34 23.35 7.64
C PRO A 265 -0.41 22.00 8.37
N THR A 266 0.05 21.95 9.63
CA THR A 266 0.23 20.66 10.32
C THR A 266 -0.82 20.36 11.38
N ARG A 267 -1.50 21.37 11.94
CA ARG A 267 -2.33 21.23 13.15
C ARG A 267 -3.35 20.10 13.11
N GLU A 268 -4.11 20.00 12.03
CA GLU A 268 -5.14 18.96 11.90
C GLU A 268 -4.53 17.58 11.66
N GLY A 269 -3.58 17.48 10.74
CA GLY A 269 -2.86 16.25 10.45
C GLY A 269 -2.11 15.68 11.66
N ASP A 270 -1.49 16.54 12.46
CA ASP A 270 -0.79 16.17 13.68
C ASP A 270 -1.77 15.61 14.72
N ARG A 271 -2.99 16.16 14.86
CA ARG A 271 -4.02 15.61 15.77
C ARG A 271 -4.41 14.17 15.41
N HIS A 272 -4.60 13.88 14.12
CA HIS A 272 -4.91 12.51 13.69
C HIS A 272 -3.72 11.57 13.92
N CYS A 273 -2.50 12.02 13.65
CA CYS A 273 -1.29 11.24 13.94
C CYS A 273 -1.14 10.96 15.44
N GLU A 274 -1.38 11.94 16.31
CA GLU A 274 -1.35 11.79 17.76
C GLU A 274 -2.43 10.83 18.28
N ALA A 275 -3.64 10.85 17.71
CA ALA A 275 -4.70 9.89 18.06
C ALA A 275 -4.26 8.44 17.75
N VAL A 276 -3.69 8.21 16.56
CA VAL A 276 -3.17 6.88 16.16
C VAL A 276 -2.00 6.45 17.04
N GLN A 277 -1.06 7.35 17.35
CA GLN A 277 0.06 7.06 18.25
C GLN A 277 -0.41 6.73 19.67
N ARG A 278 -1.41 7.46 20.20
CA ARG A 278 -2.00 7.20 21.52
C ARG A 278 -2.67 5.83 21.57
N TYR A 279 -3.37 5.44 20.50
CA TYR A 279 -4.00 4.12 20.39
C TYR A 279 -2.98 2.98 20.55
N ALA A 280 -1.90 2.98 19.77
CA ALA A 280 -0.87 1.94 19.92
C ALA A 280 -0.13 2.04 21.26
N ASN A 281 0.15 3.26 21.73
CA ASN A 281 0.85 3.45 23.00
C ASN A 281 0.07 2.85 24.18
N TYR A 282 -1.25 2.97 24.19
CA TYR A 282 -2.08 2.37 25.23
C TYR A 282 -1.86 0.86 25.34
N PHE A 283 -1.91 0.11 24.23
CA PHE A 283 -1.70 -1.35 24.25
C PHE A 283 -0.27 -1.73 24.59
N VAL A 284 0.73 -0.96 24.14
CA VAL A 284 2.14 -1.16 24.52
C VAL A 284 2.30 -1.03 26.03
N GLN A 285 1.75 0.02 26.62
CA GLN A 285 1.83 0.23 28.07
C GLN A 285 1.06 -0.84 28.83
N LEU A 286 -0.12 -1.23 28.34
CA LEU A 286 -0.88 -2.34 28.90
C LEU A 286 -0.06 -3.64 28.92
N ARG A 287 0.62 -3.98 27.80
CA ARG A 287 1.50 -5.14 27.70
C ARG A 287 2.68 -5.06 28.66
N LEU A 288 3.32 -3.90 28.77
CA LEU A 288 4.49 -3.71 29.63
C LEU A 288 4.10 -3.78 31.11
N THR A 289 2.97 -3.19 31.50
CA THR A 289 2.45 -3.26 32.87
C THR A 289 2.03 -4.66 33.27
N GLN A 290 1.37 -5.41 32.39
CA GLN A 290 0.88 -6.76 32.71
C GLN A 290 1.96 -7.84 32.60
N GLY A 291 3.05 -7.59 31.87
CA GLY A 291 4.13 -8.56 31.70
C GLY A 291 3.62 -9.87 31.09
N GLU A 292 4.02 -11.00 31.68
CA GLU A 292 3.62 -12.34 31.23
C GLU A 292 2.12 -12.62 31.38
N LYS A 293 1.42 -11.90 32.27
CA LYS A 293 -0.03 -12.03 32.47
C LYS A 293 -0.85 -11.42 31.34
N TYR A 294 -0.21 -10.77 30.37
CA TYR A 294 -0.92 -10.09 29.29
C TYR A 294 -1.76 -11.04 28.45
N LEU A 295 -1.22 -12.20 28.02
CA LEU A 295 -2.00 -13.12 27.19
C LEU A 295 -3.18 -13.74 27.95
N SER A 296 -3.01 -14.01 29.25
CA SER A 296 -4.06 -14.59 30.08
C SER A 296 -5.14 -13.60 30.49
N SER A 297 -4.89 -12.29 30.38
CA SER A 297 -5.86 -11.23 30.63
C SER A 297 -6.74 -10.91 29.41
N LEU A 298 -6.34 -11.36 28.22
CA LEU A 298 -7.09 -11.09 27.00
C LEU A 298 -8.50 -11.71 27.04
N PRO A 299 -9.49 -11.10 26.36
CA PRO A 299 -10.82 -11.69 26.23
C PRO A 299 -10.73 -13.11 25.67
N ARG A 300 -11.38 -14.06 26.35
CA ARG A 300 -11.48 -15.45 25.88
C ARG A 300 -12.56 -15.51 24.81
N HIS A 301 -12.15 -15.76 23.57
CA HIS A 301 -13.08 -16.13 22.51
C HIS A 301 -13.38 -17.62 22.59
N LEU A 302 -14.63 -18.00 22.34
CA LEU A 302 -15.04 -19.40 22.19
C LEU A 302 -14.14 -20.03 21.09
N ASN A 303 -13.42 -21.10 21.43
CA ASN A 303 -12.50 -21.86 20.58
C ASN A 303 -11.05 -21.35 20.42
N ALA A 304 -10.60 -20.33 21.15
CA ALA A 304 -9.17 -19.95 21.11
C ALA A 304 -8.29 -21.02 21.80
N THR A 305 -7.33 -21.60 21.07
CA THR A 305 -6.33 -22.54 21.59
C THR A 305 -5.41 -21.85 22.62
N GLN A 306 -4.83 -22.64 23.55
CA GLN A 306 -3.97 -22.14 24.64
C GLN A 306 -2.76 -21.29 24.17
N ASP A 307 -2.27 -21.49 22.94
CA ASP A 307 -1.16 -20.72 22.35
C ASP A 307 -1.66 -19.62 21.39
N ARG A 308 -2.20 -18.52 21.94
CA ARG A 308 -2.64 -17.36 21.14
C ARG A 308 -1.43 -16.52 20.68
N PHE A 309 -1.24 -16.39 19.38
CA PHE A 309 -0.26 -15.47 18.81
C PHE A 309 -0.77 -14.02 18.90
N VAL A 310 0.02 -13.15 19.52
CA VAL A 310 -0.22 -11.69 19.53
C VAL A 310 1.11 -11.01 19.24
N LEU A 311 1.17 -10.23 18.15
CA LEU A 311 2.45 -9.71 17.66
C LEU A 311 3.15 -8.83 18.70
N LEU A 312 2.41 -7.94 19.38
CA LEU A 312 2.98 -7.09 20.42
C LEU A 312 3.66 -7.91 21.52
N ASN A 313 3.05 -9.03 21.91
CA ASN A 313 3.63 -9.92 22.92
C ASN A 313 4.91 -10.60 22.42
N GLU A 314 4.94 -11.04 21.16
CA GLU A 314 6.15 -11.63 20.57
C GLU A 314 7.28 -10.61 20.46
N LEU A 315 6.99 -9.39 20.02
CA LEU A 315 7.99 -8.31 19.97
C LEU A 315 8.51 -7.98 21.37
N ALA A 316 7.63 -7.95 22.38
CA ALA A 316 8.01 -7.71 23.78
C ALA A 316 9.01 -8.75 24.31
N ARG A 317 9.01 -9.99 23.80
CA ARG A 317 10.03 -10.99 24.18
C ARG A 317 11.44 -10.61 23.72
N HIS A 318 11.57 -9.75 22.71
CA HIS A 318 12.86 -9.33 22.15
C HIS A 318 13.28 -7.91 22.55
N THR A 319 12.33 -7.01 22.78
CA THR A 319 12.60 -5.62 23.18
C THR A 319 11.57 -5.14 24.19
N GLN A 320 12.02 -4.48 25.26
CA GLN A 320 11.16 -3.82 26.24
C GLN A 320 11.05 -2.31 25.99
N ASN A 321 11.64 -1.80 24.89
CA ASN A 321 11.61 -0.38 24.55
C ASN A 321 10.21 0.03 24.05
N PRO A 322 9.47 0.89 24.76
CA PRO A 322 8.11 1.26 24.38
C PRO A 322 8.03 1.93 23.00
N SER A 323 9.07 2.68 22.61
CA SER A 323 9.12 3.37 21.32
C SER A 323 9.27 2.39 20.16
N GLU A 324 10.05 1.32 20.34
CA GLU A 324 10.20 0.26 19.31
C GLU A 324 8.93 -0.58 19.19
N LEU A 325 8.35 -0.98 20.33
CA LEU A 325 7.10 -1.75 20.35
C LEU A 325 5.95 -0.98 19.70
N ARG A 326 5.78 0.30 20.06
CA ARG A 326 4.79 1.18 19.44
C ARG A 326 5.05 1.38 17.96
N GLY A 327 6.32 1.65 17.62
CA GLY A 327 6.78 1.85 16.25
C GLY A 327 6.42 0.68 15.34
N GLU A 328 6.85 -0.53 15.68
CA GLU A 328 6.63 -1.71 14.84
C GLU A 328 5.16 -2.11 14.75
N THR A 329 4.42 -2.07 15.86
CA THR A 329 2.98 -2.39 15.84
C THR A 329 2.17 -1.39 15.00
N LEU A 330 2.49 -0.09 15.07
CA LEU A 330 1.90 0.92 14.18
C LEU A 330 2.26 0.70 12.72
N ASN A 331 3.53 0.44 12.45
CA ASN A 331 4.03 0.20 11.09
C ASN A 331 3.24 -0.95 10.43
N ILE A 332 2.97 -2.02 11.18
CA ILE A 332 2.25 -3.19 10.68
C ILE A 332 0.74 -2.93 10.62
N LEU A 333 0.15 -2.24 11.60
CA LEU A 333 -1.27 -1.88 11.58
C LEU A 333 -1.63 -1.06 10.33
N LEU A 334 -0.85 0.00 10.07
CA LEU A 334 -1.09 0.91 8.96
C LEU A 334 -0.91 0.20 7.61
N ALA A 335 0.11 -0.66 7.49
CA ALA A 335 0.34 -1.44 6.28
C ALA A 335 -0.70 -2.55 6.07
N GLY A 336 -1.14 -3.21 7.14
CA GLY A 336 -2.02 -4.37 7.08
C GLY A 336 -3.49 -4.03 6.87
N ARG A 337 -3.97 -2.87 7.35
CA ARG A 337 -5.37 -2.45 7.21
C ARG A 337 -5.69 -2.03 5.77
N ASP A 338 -5.25 -0.84 5.38
CA ASP A 338 -5.79 -0.19 4.19
C ASP A 338 -5.32 -0.86 2.89
N ALA A 339 -4.08 -1.36 2.85
CA ALA A 339 -3.60 -2.11 1.68
C ALA A 339 -4.40 -3.40 1.46
N SER A 340 -4.74 -4.13 2.53
CA SER A 340 -5.57 -5.34 2.43
C SER A 340 -7.03 -5.00 2.08
N ALA A 341 -7.56 -3.91 2.63
CA ALA A 341 -8.91 -3.45 2.31
C ALA A 341 -9.04 -3.03 0.85
N ALA A 342 -8.08 -2.26 0.34
CA ALA A 342 -8.00 -1.86 -1.06
C ALA A 342 -7.82 -3.07 -1.97
N PHE A 343 -6.98 -4.03 -1.57
CA PHE A 343 -6.77 -5.26 -2.31
C PHE A 343 -8.05 -6.09 -2.44
N LEU A 344 -8.78 -6.31 -1.33
CA LEU A 344 -10.09 -6.95 -1.34
C LEU A 344 -11.09 -6.18 -2.22
N GLY A 345 -11.16 -4.86 -2.05
CA GLY A 345 -12.03 -3.98 -2.85
C GLY A 345 -11.80 -4.17 -4.35
N TRP A 346 -10.55 -4.18 -4.82
CA TRP A 346 -10.24 -4.43 -6.22
C TRP A 346 -10.60 -5.84 -6.70
N ILE A 347 -10.39 -6.87 -5.88
CA ILE A 347 -10.78 -8.25 -6.26
C ILE A 347 -12.29 -8.30 -6.53
N PHE A 348 -13.09 -7.79 -5.59
CA PHE A 348 -14.55 -7.80 -5.73
C PHE A 348 -15.07 -6.81 -6.78
N TYR A 349 -14.36 -5.71 -7.03
CA TYR A 349 -14.63 -4.81 -8.14
C TYR A 349 -14.55 -5.55 -9.48
N PHE A 350 -13.50 -6.35 -9.71
CA PHE A 350 -13.38 -7.12 -10.95
C PHE A 350 -14.33 -8.32 -10.99
N LEU A 351 -14.50 -9.07 -9.90
CA LEU A 351 -15.41 -10.22 -9.87
C LEU A 351 -16.86 -9.82 -10.20
N SER A 352 -17.35 -8.71 -9.62
CA SER A 352 -18.71 -8.19 -9.90
C SER A 352 -18.91 -7.69 -11.35
N ARG A 353 -17.82 -7.39 -12.06
CA ARG A 353 -17.83 -6.92 -13.45
C ARG A 353 -17.53 -8.03 -14.46
N HIS A 354 -17.18 -9.23 -14.00
CA HIS A 354 -16.87 -10.38 -14.84
C HIS A 354 -17.62 -11.63 -14.36
N PRO A 355 -18.95 -11.71 -14.58
CA PRO A 355 -19.78 -12.80 -14.07
C PRO A 355 -19.29 -14.19 -14.46
N ALA A 356 -18.77 -14.36 -15.69
CA ALA A 356 -18.21 -15.64 -16.14
C ALA A 356 -16.98 -16.08 -15.31
N VAL A 357 -16.11 -15.14 -14.95
CA VAL A 357 -14.95 -15.39 -14.09
C VAL A 357 -15.42 -15.76 -12.69
N PHE A 358 -16.38 -15.03 -12.14
CA PHE A 358 -16.97 -15.31 -10.83
C PHE A 358 -17.64 -16.70 -10.79
N SER A 359 -18.49 -17.04 -11.76
CA SER A 359 -19.16 -18.34 -11.84
C SER A 359 -18.17 -19.50 -11.95
N LYS A 360 -17.12 -19.36 -12.78
CA LYS A 360 -16.04 -20.35 -12.89
C LYS A 360 -15.30 -20.53 -11.56
N LEU A 361 -14.88 -19.43 -10.93
CA LEU A 361 -14.22 -19.48 -9.61
C LEU A 361 -15.13 -20.13 -8.55
N ARG A 362 -16.39 -19.72 -8.48
CA ARG A 362 -17.36 -20.23 -7.51
C ARG A 362 -17.58 -21.73 -7.67
N SER A 363 -17.75 -22.22 -8.89
CA SER A 363 -17.94 -23.65 -9.14
C SER A 363 -16.78 -24.49 -8.59
N GLN A 364 -15.53 -24.08 -8.83
CA GLN A 364 -14.34 -24.73 -8.30
C GLN A 364 -14.27 -24.68 -6.77
N ILE A 365 -14.65 -23.54 -6.18
CA ILE A 365 -14.69 -23.39 -4.72
C ILE A 365 -15.72 -24.33 -4.10
N LEU A 366 -16.93 -24.41 -4.66
CA LEU A 366 -17.99 -25.28 -4.14
C LEU A 366 -17.64 -26.76 -4.30
N GLU A 367 -17.01 -27.14 -5.41
CA GLU A 367 -16.53 -28.51 -5.62
C GLU A 367 -15.51 -28.94 -4.56
N LEU A 368 -14.60 -28.04 -4.19
CA LEU A 368 -13.51 -28.34 -3.26
C LEU A 368 -13.89 -28.19 -1.78
N TYR A 369 -14.76 -27.22 -1.45
CA TYR A 369 -15.03 -26.82 -0.07
C TYR A 369 -16.50 -26.95 0.34
N GLY A 370 -17.39 -27.29 -0.60
CA GLY A 370 -18.83 -27.35 -0.38
C GLY A 370 -19.49 -25.97 -0.22
N PRO A 371 -20.82 -25.94 -0.03
CA PRO A 371 -21.58 -24.72 0.19
C PRO A 371 -21.27 -24.08 1.54
N TYR A 372 -21.68 -22.83 1.72
CA TYR A 372 -21.47 -22.11 2.97
C TYR A 372 -22.19 -22.79 4.14
N THR A 373 -21.45 -23.04 5.21
CA THR A 373 -21.99 -23.37 6.52
C THR A 373 -21.26 -22.56 7.59
N ALA A 374 -22.02 -21.98 8.52
CA ALA A 374 -21.45 -21.20 9.62
C ALA A 374 -20.72 -22.07 10.65
N SER A 375 -21.10 -23.35 10.77
CA SER A 375 -20.56 -24.31 11.74
C SER A 375 -19.35 -25.10 11.25
N LYS A 376 -18.98 -25.02 9.95
CA LYS A 376 -17.78 -25.65 9.40
C LYS A 376 -16.86 -24.59 8.78
N PRO A 377 -15.99 -23.95 9.59
CA PRO A 377 -15.00 -23.03 9.06
C PRO A 377 -13.95 -23.79 8.24
N ILE A 378 -13.34 -23.10 7.27
CA ILE A 378 -12.28 -23.71 6.47
C ILE A 378 -10.99 -23.73 7.32
N THR A 379 -10.47 -24.92 7.58
CA THR A 379 -9.27 -25.12 8.41
C THR A 379 -7.98 -24.74 7.68
N SER A 380 -6.91 -24.52 8.43
CA SER A 380 -5.56 -24.23 7.90
C SER A 380 -4.97 -25.34 7.06
N GLN A 381 -5.32 -26.59 7.34
CA GLN A 381 -4.91 -27.72 6.50
C GLN A 381 -5.65 -27.71 5.16
N SER A 382 -6.96 -27.41 5.16
CA SER A 382 -7.76 -27.25 3.93
C SER A 382 -7.51 -25.93 3.19
N LEU A 383 -6.89 -24.93 3.81
CA LEU A 383 -6.44 -23.73 3.11
C LEU A 383 -4.98 -23.79 2.67
N ARG A 384 -4.11 -24.61 3.27
CA ARG A 384 -2.77 -24.82 2.69
C ARG A 384 -2.87 -25.42 1.28
N SER A 385 -3.98 -26.12 0.98
CA SER A 385 -4.33 -26.48 -0.39
C SER A 385 -4.78 -25.30 -1.27
N LEU A 386 -4.83 -24.05 -0.80
CA LEU A 386 -5.02 -22.85 -1.64
C LEU A 386 -3.88 -22.65 -2.64
N ALA A 387 -2.69 -23.23 -2.39
CA ALA A 387 -1.66 -23.40 -3.42
C ALA A 387 -2.18 -24.17 -4.65
N HIS A 388 -3.34 -24.84 -4.54
CA HIS A 388 -4.06 -25.59 -5.57
C HIS A 388 -5.38 -24.94 -6.02
N LEU A 389 -5.61 -23.64 -5.77
CA LEU A 389 -6.54 -22.85 -6.59
C LEU A 389 -5.77 -21.96 -7.59
N PRO A 390 -5.20 -22.53 -8.68
CA PRO A 390 -4.52 -21.75 -9.71
C PRO A 390 -5.38 -20.58 -10.21
N TYR A 391 -6.69 -20.80 -10.36
CA TYR A 391 -7.58 -19.78 -10.90
C TYR A 391 -7.81 -18.60 -9.94
N LEU A 392 -7.94 -18.85 -8.63
CA LEU A 392 -8.00 -17.78 -7.63
C LEU A 392 -6.68 -17.00 -7.58
N THR A 393 -5.55 -17.70 -7.64
CA THR A 393 -4.23 -17.07 -7.68
C THR A 393 -4.07 -16.20 -8.94
N ALA A 394 -4.56 -16.68 -10.08
CA ALA A 394 -4.59 -15.95 -11.33
C ALA A 394 -5.47 -14.69 -11.26
N ILE A 395 -6.67 -14.79 -10.67
CA ILE A 395 -7.57 -13.65 -10.41
C ILE A 395 -6.90 -12.61 -9.51
N ILE A 396 -6.26 -13.04 -8.43
CA ILE A 396 -5.52 -12.17 -7.51
C ILE A 396 -4.39 -11.45 -8.24
N ASN A 397 -3.58 -12.19 -8.99
CA ASN A 397 -2.44 -11.60 -9.70
C ASN A 397 -2.90 -10.64 -10.81
N GLU A 398 -3.96 -10.98 -11.55
CA GLU A 398 -4.51 -10.11 -12.59
C GLU A 398 -5.15 -8.85 -12.02
N THR A 399 -5.82 -8.97 -10.87
CA THR A 399 -6.37 -7.83 -10.11
C THR A 399 -5.28 -6.82 -9.81
N ILE A 400 -4.19 -7.24 -9.15
CA ILE A 400 -3.11 -6.33 -8.73
C ILE A 400 -2.19 -5.93 -9.91
N ARG A 401 -2.26 -6.63 -11.04
CA ARG A 401 -1.61 -6.20 -12.29
C ARG A 401 -2.28 -4.96 -12.84
N ILE A 402 -3.60 -5.01 -12.98
CA ILE A 402 -4.41 -3.93 -13.55
C ILE A 402 -4.54 -2.78 -12.55
N ALA A 403 -4.85 -3.10 -11.30
CA ALA A 403 -5.03 -2.17 -10.20
C ALA A 403 -4.01 -2.43 -9.07
N PRO A 404 -2.73 -2.04 -9.27
CA PRO A 404 -1.72 -2.19 -8.23
C PRO A 404 -2.09 -1.36 -7.00
N VAL A 405 -2.15 -2.05 -5.86
CA VAL A 405 -2.47 -1.47 -4.55
C VAL A 405 -1.45 -0.40 -4.20
N ILE A 406 -0.16 -0.63 -4.43
CA ILE A 406 0.88 0.41 -4.29
C ILE A 406 1.35 0.81 -5.69
N PRO A 407 0.86 1.93 -6.27
CA PRO A 407 1.14 2.27 -7.66
C PRO A 407 2.51 2.91 -7.88
N LEU A 408 3.16 3.40 -6.82
CA LEU A 408 4.41 4.13 -6.89
C LEU A 408 5.37 3.62 -5.82
N ASN A 409 6.54 3.17 -6.27
CA ASN A 409 7.67 2.83 -5.42
C ASN A 409 8.79 3.84 -5.64
N GLU A 410 9.68 4.00 -4.66
CA GLU A 410 10.84 4.88 -4.80
C GLU A 410 12.11 4.27 -4.23
N ARG A 411 13.24 4.69 -4.77
CA ARG A 411 14.58 4.45 -4.22
C ARG A 411 15.40 5.72 -4.32
N VAL A 412 16.36 5.90 -3.43
CA VAL A 412 17.39 6.94 -3.46
C VAL A 412 18.74 6.27 -3.55
N ALA A 413 19.58 6.76 -4.45
CA ALA A 413 20.95 6.29 -4.59
C ALA A 413 21.77 6.67 -3.34
N LEU A 414 22.34 5.68 -2.66
CA LEU A 414 23.22 5.86 -1.50
C LEU A 414 24.63 6.32 -1.93
N ASN A 415 25.04 5.91 -3.13
CA ASN A 415 26.32 6.21 -3.76
C ASN A 415 26.09 6.68 -5.21
N ASP A 416 27.11 7.24 -5.82
CA ASP A 416 27.12 7.45 -7.27
C ASP A 416 27.05 6.08 -7.96
N THR A 417 25.96 5.84 -8.69
CA THR A 417 25.63 4.55 -9.30
C THR A 417 25.04 4.76 -10.70
N THR A 418 24.47 3.71 -11.29
CA THR A 418 23.91 3.74 -12.63
C THR A 418 22.59 2.99 -12.69
N LEU A 419 21.70 3.33 -13.62
CA LEU A 419 20.70 2.37 -14.10
C LEU A 419 21.16 1.78 -15.44
N PRO A 420 20.96 0.48 -15.70
CA PRO A 420 21.43 -0.16 -16.93
C PRO A 420 20.87 0.38 -18.23
N ARG A 421 19.65 0.93 -18.24
CA ARG A 421 18.94 1.39 -19.45
C ARG A 421 18.36 2.78 -19.30
N GLY A 422 18.03 3.40 -20.43
CA GLY A 422 17.37 4.70 -20.52
C GLY A 422 18.21 5.79 -21.18
N GLY A 423 19.51 5.55 -21.38
CA GLY A 423 20.45 6.53 -21.92
C GLY A 423 20.61 6.40 -23.43
N GLY A 424 20.91 7.52 -24.08
CA GLY A 424 21.21 7.55 -25.51
C GLY A 424 19.96 7.50 -26.41
N PRO A 425 20.15 7.60 -27.74
CA PRO A 425 19.05 7.67 -28.71
C PRO A 425 18.19 6.40 -28.79
N ASP A 426 18.77 5.23 -28.50
CA ASP A 426 18.08 3.93 -28.49
C ASP A 426 17.56 3.53 -27.09
N HIS A 427 17.84 4.35 -26.09
CA HIS A 427 17.51 4.14 -24.67
C HIS A 427 18.10 2.85 -24.07
N GLN A 428 19.10 2.24 -24.70
CA GLN A 428 19.72 1.00 -24.20
C GLN A 428 20.99 1.24 -23.38
N SER A 429 21.57 2.44 -23.45
CA SER A 429 22.79 2.75 -22.72
C SER A 429 22.51 3.02 -21.23
N PRO A 430 23.50 2.78 -20.35
CA PRO A 430 23.35 3.08 -18.93
C PRO A 430 23.20 4.59 -18.69
N ILE A 431 22.51 4.93 -17.61
CA ILE A 431 22.37 6.31 -17.14
C ILE A 431 23.05 6.48 -15.80
N PHE A 432 23.70 7.63 -15.62
CA PHE A 432 24.36 7.96 -14.36
C PHE A 432 23.35 8.49 -13.35
N ILE A 433 23.36 7.93 -12.14
CA ILE A 433 22.55 8.37 -11.01
C ILE A 433 23.48 8.84 -9.89
N PRO A 434 23.61 10.16 -9.65
CA PRO A 434 24.39 10.70 -8.53
C PRO A 434 23.78 10.30 -7.18
N LYS A 435 24.65 10.20 -6.18
CA LYS A 435 24.27 10.02 -4.78
C LYS A 435 23.18 11.03 -4.37
N GLY A 436 22.14 10.53 -3.71
CA GLY A 436 21.02 11.33 -3.21
C GLY A 436 19.90 11.56 -4.23
N GLN A 437 20.10 11.22 -5.52
CA GLN A 437 19.02 11.30 -6.50
C GLN A 437 17.99 10.19 -6.27
N GLN A 438 16.72 10.55 -6.33
CA GLN A 438 15.62 9.59 -6.23
C GLN A 438 15.23 9.08 -7.62
N VAL A 439 14.89 7.80 -7.64
CA VAL A 439 14.28 7.09 -8.77
C VAL A 439 12.90 6.61 -8.34
N LEU A 440 11.87 7.00 -9.09
CA LEU A 440 10.50 6.52 -8.94
C LEU A 440 10.23 5.35 -9.89
N ILE A 441 9.52 4.35 -9.38
CA ILE A 441 9.06 3.16 -10.09
C ILE A 441 7.52 3.19 -10.10
N PRO A 442 6.89 3.82 -11.11
CA PRO A 442 5.45 3.79 -11.28
C PRO A 442 5.03 2.37 -11.67
N THR A 443 4.64 1.58 -10.68
CA THR A 443 4.25 0.17 -10.82
C THR A 443 3.03 0.03 -11.73
N TYR A 444 2.09 0.98 -11.66
CA TYR A 444 0.98 1.05 -12.63
C TYR A 444 1.50 1.18 -14.07
N ALA A 445 2.39 2.15 -14.33
CA ALA A 445 2.92 2.37 -15.68
C ALA A 445 3.75 1.19 -16.20
N LEU A 446 4.47 0.49 -15.33
CA LEU A 446 5.20 -0.74 -15.63
C LEU A 446 4.25 -1.88 -16.02
N GLN A 447 3.15 -2.06 -15.28
CA GLN A 447 2.21 -3.17 -15.47
C GLN A 447 1.17 -2.91 -16.58
N GLN A 448 1.11 -1.69 -17.12
CA GLN A 448 0.27 -1.28 -18.26
C GLN A 448 1.03 -1.24 -19.60
N ARG A 449 2.25 -1.76 -19.64
CA ARG A 449 3.07 -1.86 -20.85
C ARG A 449 2.59 -2.97 -21.78
N SER A 450 2.02 -2.62 -22.93
CA SER A 450 1.55 -3.59 -23.92
C SER A 450 2.68 -4.41 -24.56
N ASP A 451 3.90 -3.89 -24.59
CA ASP A 451 5.08 -4.63 -25.06
C ASP A 451 5.51 -5.75 -24.09
N LEU A 452 5.15 -5.65 -22.80
CA LEU A 452 5.41 -6.68 -21.79
C LEU A 452 4.20 -7.61 -21.58
N TRP A 453 2.98 -7.06 -21.70
CA TRP A 453 1.75 -7.73 -21.30
C TRP A 453 0.84 -8.12 -22.46
N GLY A 454 1.15 -7.69 -23.68
CA GLY A 454 0.35 -7.92 -24.89
C GLY A 454 -0.65 -6.80 -25.18
N PRO A 455 -1.31 -6.85 -26.35
CA PRO A 455 -2.30 -5.83 -26.75
C PRO A 455 -3.57 -5.84 -25.86
N ASP A 456 -3.86 -6.96 -25.19
CA ASP A 456 -4.97 -7.12 -24.26
C ASP A 456 -4.63 -6.68 -22.82
N VAL A 457 -3.60 -5.84 -22.62
CA VAL A 457 -3.12 -5.38 -21.29
C VAL A 457 -4.20 -4.71 -20.43
N ASN A 458 -5.19 -4.08 -21.05
CA ASN A 458 -6.30 -3.42 -20.35
C ASN A 458 -7.46 -4.36 -20.01
N GLN A 459 -7.47 -5.61 -20.51
CA GLN A 459 -8.51 -6.59 -20.24
C GLN A 459 -8.21 -7.37 -18.96
N PHE A 460 -9.23 -7.58 -18.13
CA PHE A 460 -9.15 -8.45 -16.97
C PHE A 460 -9.23 -9.92 -17.41
N LYS A 461 -8.07 -10.57 -17.53
CA LYS A 461 -7.94 -11.93 -18.05
C LYS A 461 -7.07 -12.79 -17.13
N PRO A 462 -7.66 -13.46 -16.12
CA PRO A 462 -6.92 -14.33 -15.21
C PRO A 462 -6.11 -15.41 -15.94
N GLU A 463 -6.61 -15.95 -17.06
CA GLU A 463 -5.96 -16.98 -17.88
C GLU A 463 -4.55 -16.59 -18.35
N ARG A 464 -4.20 -15.30 -18.33
CA ARG A 464 -2.84 -14.79 -18.59
C ARG A 464 -1.77 -15.43 -17.68
N TRP A 465 -2.17 -15.87 -16.50
CA TRP A 465 -1.27 -16.39 -15.47
C TRP A 465 -1.02 -17.91 -15.56
N GLU A 466 -1.70 -18.63 -16.46
CA GLU A 466 -1.54 -20.09 -16.59
C GLU A 466 -0.12 -20.49 -17.05
N ASN A 467 0.50 -19.70 -17.93
CA ASN A 467 1.80 -20.01 -18.54
C ASN A 467 2.87 -18.92 -18.29
N ARG A 468 2.59 -17.95 -17.42
CA ARG A 468 3.48 -16.81 -17.18
C ARG A 468 4.32 -16.99 -15.93
N LYS A 469 5.63 -16.82 -16.06
CA LYS A 469 6.55 -16.76 -14.92
C LYS A 469 6.63 -15.35 -14.36
N PHE A 470 6.90 -15.23 -13.06
CA PHE A 470 7.14 -13.93 -12.43
C PHE A 470 8.49 -13.35 -12.85
N GLY A 471 8.51 -12.06 -13.13
CA GLY A 471 9.70 -11.27 -13.39
C GLY A 471 9.56 -9.85 -12.83
N PHE A 472 10.55 -9.00 -13.07
CA PHE A 472 10.56 -7.62 -12.56
C PHE A 472 9.58 -6.68 -13.29
N GLU A 473 8.83 -7.17 -14.28
CA GLU A 473 7.66 -6.49 -14.83
C GLU A 473 6.42 -6.55 -13.92
N PHE A 474 6.43 -7.42 -12.91
CA PHE A 474 5.33 -7.60 -11.97
C PHE A 474 5.84 -7.64 -10.53
N ILE A 475 5.76 -6.50 -9.85
CA ILE A 475 6.32 -6.30 -8.50
C ILE A 475 5.27 -5.77 -7.49
N PRO A 476 4.09 -6.40 -7.38
CA PRO A 476 2.99 -5.89 -6.56
C PRO A 476 3.32 -5.80 -5.06
N PHE A 477 4.31 -6.57 -4.59
CA PHE A 477 4.80 -6.57 -3.21
C PHE A 477 6.24 -6.02 -3.10
N GLY A 478 6.68 -5.29 -4.13
CA GLY A 478 8.06 -4.85 -4.29
C GLY A 478 9.01 -6.02 -4.62
N GLY A 479 10.29 -5.84 -4.26
CA GLY A 479 11.33 -6.85 -4.47
C GLY A 479 12.57 -6.55 -3.64
N GLY A 480 13.47 -7.52 -3.58
CA GLY A 480 14.75 -7.37 -2.91
C GLY A 480 14.68 -7.41 -1.39
N VAL A 481 15.69 -6.82 -0.76
CA VAL A 481 15.85 -6.82 0.71
C VAL A 481 14.69 -6.11 1.44
N ARG A 482 13.98 -5.20 0.76
CA ARG A 482 12.81 -4.46 1.26
C ARG A 482 11.46 -5.00 0.77
N GLN A 483 11.42 -6.22 0.22
CA GLN A 483 10.15 -6.86 -0.16
C GLN A 483 9.17 -6.93 1.03
N CYS A 484 7.88 -6.81 0.73
CA CYS A 484 6.80 -6.82 1.72
C CYS A 484 6.86 -8.08 2.60
N LEU A 485 6.91 -7.89 3.93
CA LEU A 485 6.88 -8.99 4.89
C LEU A 485 5.49 -9.64 4.97
N GLY A 486 4.43 -8.85 4.79
CA GLY A 486 3.03 -9.30 4.87
C GLY A 486 2.47 -9.91 3.58
N GLN A 487 3.28 -10.15 2.54
CA GLN A 487 2.77 -10.62 1.25
C GLN A 487 1.95 -11.92 1.36
N GLN A 488 2.44 -12.89 2.12
CA GLN A 488 1.73 -14.17 2.29
C GLN A 488 0.45 -13.98 3.10
N PHE A 489 0.53 -13.25 4.21
CA PHE A 489 -0.63 -12.92 5.03
C PHE A 489 -1.74 -12.22 4.22
N ALA A 490 -1.40 -11.19 3.44
CA ALA A 490 -2.36 -10.46 2.62
C ALA A 490 -3.03 -11.37 1.57
N ARG A 491 -2.27 -12.27 0.93
CA ARG A 491 -2.80 -13.26 -0.01
C ARG A 491 -3.71 -14.28 0.68
N THR A 492 -3.34 -14.75 1.87
CA THR A 492 -4.15 -15.67 2.67
C THR A 492 -5.48 -15.03 3.07
N VAL A 493 -5.44 -13.82 3.64
CA VAL A 493 -6.65 -13.08 4.02
C VAL A 493 -7.55 -12.86 2.81
N ALA A 494 -6.99 -12.39 1.69
CA ALA A 494 -7.75 -12.18 0.46
C ALA A 494 -8.39 -13.48 -0.05
N ALA A 495 -7.61 -14.55 -0.15
CA ALA A 495 -8.09 -15.84 -0.61
C ALA A 495 -9.20 -16.38 0.31
N TYR A 496 -9.02 -16.29 1.63
CA TYR A 496 -10.03 -16.74 2.58
C TYR A 496 -11.35 -16.00 2.41
N VAL A 497 -11.30 -14.67 2.39
CA VAL A 497 -12.50 -13.84 2.24
C VAL A 497 -13.20 -14.14 0.92
N VAL A 498 -12.45 -14.25 -0.19
CA VAL A 498 -13.02 -14.60 -1.50
C VAL A 498 -13.71 -15.96 -1.45
N VAL A 499 -13.07 -16.98 -0.85
CA VAL A 499 -13.65 -18.31 -0.74
C VAL A 499 -14.95 -18.28 0.07
N ARG A 500 -14.94 -17.69 1.27
CA ARG A 500 -16.14 -17.63 2.12
C ARG A 500 -17.27 -16.85 1.47
N VAL A 501 -16.95 -15.78 0.75
CA VAL A 501 -17.92 -14.98 0.01
C VAL A 501 -18.52 -15.77 -1.17
N CYS A 502 -17.70 -16.47 -1.96
CA CYS A 502 -18.17 -17.31 -3.07
C CYS A 502 -19.05 -18.48 -2.58
N GLN A 503 -18.76 -19.03 -1.41
CA GLN A 503 -19.61 -20.06 -0.80
C GLN A 503 -20.97 -19.53 -0.37
N ARG A 504 -21.07 -18.26 0.04
CA ARG A 504 -22.28 -17.70 0.66
C ARG A 504 -23.20 -16.99 -0.33
N PHE A 505 -22.64 -16.38 -1.36
CA PHE A 505 -23.37 -15.59 -2.34
C PHE A 505 -23.21 -16.21 -3.72
N ASP A 506 -24.32 -16.34 -4.45
CA ASP A 506 -24.35 -16.98 -5.76
C ASP A 506 -24.32 -15.99 -6.93
N VAL A 507 -24.59 -14.71 -6.66
CA VAL A 507 -24.49 -13.62 -7.64
C VAL A 507 -23.87 -12.37 -7.02
N PHE A 508 -22.96 -11.76 -7.78
CA PHE A 508 -22.35 -10.45 -7.54
C PHE A 508 -22.68 -9.52 -8.71
N GLU A 509 -23.61 -8.59 -8.52
CA GLU A 509 -23.94 -7.59 -9.54
C GLU A 509 -23.23 -6.28 -9.22
N ALA A 510 -22.45 -5.76 -10.18
CA ALA A 510 -21.96 -4.39 -10.08
C ALA A 510 -23.12 -3.40 -10.23
N VAL A 511 -23.26 -2.47 -9.28
CA VAL A 511 -24.13 -1.30 -9.43
C VAL A 511 -23.33 -0.28 -10.23
N ARG A 512 -23.66 -0.15 -11.52
CA ARG A 512 -22.92 0.71 -12.46
C ARG A 512 -23.45 2.12 -12.41
N GLU A 513 -22.55 3.10 -12.36
CA GLU A 513 -22.89 4.50 -12.62
C GLU A 513 -23.08 4.72 -14.13
N GLU A 514 -23.99 5.62 -14.52
CA GLU A 514 -24.09 6.08 -15.91
C GLU A 514 -22.72 6.62 -16.39
N GLY A 515 -22.25 6.15 -17.55
CA GLY A 515 -20.96 6.56 -18.13
C GLY A 515 -19.70 5.89 -17.52
N GLU A 516 -19.84 4.84 -16.70
CA GLU A 516 -18.70 4.11 -16.12
C GLU A 516 -17.76 3.55 -17.21
N GLU A 517 -18.31 2.97 -18.29
CA GLU A 517 -17.54 2.35 -19.39
C GLU A 517 -16.72 3.38 -20.19
N GLU A 518 -17.19 4.62 -20.31
CA GLU A 518 -16.53 5.68 -21.09
C GLU A 518 -15.31 6.29 -20.38
N THR A 519 -15.25 6.18 -19.05
CA THR A 519 -14.30 6.94 -18.21
C THR A 519 -13.20 6.08 -17.60
N GLY A 520 -13.28 4.74 -17.72
CA GLY A 520 -12.28 3.79 -17.24
C GLY A 520 -12.16 3.71 -15.71
N LEU A 521 -11.09 3.07 -15.23
CA LEU A 521 -10.80 2.92 -13.80
C LEU A 521 -10.50 4.28 -13.15
N ARG A 522 -10.95 4.46 -11.90
CA ARG A 522 -10.56 5.58 -11.03
C ARG A 522 -9.80 5.08 -9.81
N PHE A 523 -8.68 5.70 -9.50
CA PHE A 523 -7.82 5.36 -8.37
C PHE A 523 -7.85 6.50 -7.36
N HIS A 524 -8.55 6.26 -6.26
CA HIS A 524 -8.39 7.10 -5.08
C HIS A 524 -7.04 6.75 -4.45
N HIS A 525 -6.07 7.63 -4.69
CA HIS A 525 -4.69 7.43 -4.32
C HIS A 525 -4.38 8.14 -3.00
N THR A 526 -4.01 7.34 -1.99
CA THR A 526 -3.22 7.82 -0.84
C THR A 526 -1.85 7.16 -0.91
N ILE A 527 -1.41 6.41 0.10
CA ILE A 527 -0.24 5.53 -0.01
C ILE A 527 -0.59 4.33 -0.91
N GLU A 528 -1.77 3.76 -0.70
CA GLU A 528 -2.39 2.74 -1.54
C GLU A 528 -3.49 3.31 -2.43
N ASN A 529 -3.82 2.54 -3.46
CA ASN A 529 -4.91 2.78 -4.38
C ASN A 529 -6.10 1.90 -4.07
N ARG A 530 -7.26 2.54 -3.89
CA ARG A 530 -8.57 1.89 -3.91
C ARG A 530 -9.40 2.40 -5.09
N SER A 531 -10.54 1.75 -5.36
CA SER A 531 -11.49 2.25 -6.34
C SER A 531 -11.99 3.63 -5.92
N GLY A 532 -11.83 4.61 -6.80
CA GLY A 532 -12.33 5.97 -6.60
C GLY A 532 -13.85 6.08 -6.63
N ARG A 533 -14.50 5.15 -7.33
CA ARG A 533 -15.96 5.01 -7.32
C ARG A 533 -16.47 4.18 -6.15
N GLY A 534 -15.60 3.61 -5.32
CA GLY A 534 -15.98 2.53 -4.42
C GLY A 534 -16.23 1.21 -5.17
N THR A 535 -16.72 0.21 -4.44
CA THR A 535 -17.05 -1.14 -4.94
C THR A 535 -18.53 -1.37 -4.74
N TRP A 536 -19.36 -0.63 -5.48
CA TRP A 536 -20.81 -0.71 -5.41
C TRP A 536 -21.34 -1.98 -6.04
N VAL A 537 -22.07 -2.76 -5.25
CA VAL A 537 -22.62 -4.05 -5.65
C VAL A 537 -23.99 -4.33 -5.03
N ARG A 538 -24.70 -5.29 -5.62
CA ARG A 538 -25.75 -6.07 -4.96
C ARG A 538 -25.34 -7.53 -4.91
N LEU A 539 -25.61 -8.17 -3.78
CA LEU A 539 -25.26 -9.56 -3.54
C LEU A 539 -26.53 -10.38 -3.37
N ARG A 540 -26.63 -11.53 -4.04
CA ARG A 540 -27.70 -12.50 -3.80
C ARG A 540 -27.17 -13.62 -2.92
N LEU A 541 -27.87 -13.90 -1.82
CA LEU A 541 -27.56 -15.05 -0.99
C LEU A 541 -27.95 -16.32 -1.74
N GLU A 542 -27.11 -17.35 -1.63
CA GLU A 542 -27.48 -18.69 -2.11
C GLU A 542 -28.77 -19.14 -1.40
N GLY A 543 -29.72 -19.65 -2.18
CA GLY A 543 -31.05 -20.04 -1.70
C GLY A 543 -30.95 -20.95 -0.47
N VAL A 544 -31.73 -20.61 0.57
CA VAL A 544 -31.91 -21.42 1.78
C VAL A 544 -32.60 -22.73 1.43
#